data_AF-A0A939INR0-F1
#
_entry.id   AF-A0A939INR0-F1
#
_cell.length_a   1.000
_cell.length_b   1.000
_cell.length_c   1.000
_cell.angle_alpha   90.00
_cell.angle_beta   90.00
_cell.angle_gamma   90.00
#
_symmetry.space_group_name_H-M   'P 1'
#
loop_
_entity.id
_entity.type
_entity.pdbx_description
1 polymer ?
#
loop_
_entity_poly.entity_id
_entity_poly.type
_entity_poly.pdbx_seq_one_letter_code
_entity_poly.pdbx_strand_id
1 'polypeptide(L)'
;MKKSTLILFGAVSAFTFAPASFADINDALQNICTIVKNDDKSELRKKMRSVQDDYRLRLGDYYSGISCGGNSLIRYAMENGSVETGTYMIKKMGRSDLEAAEKDGMPLKAWAEANGHMASPIGQELLARID
;
A
#
# COMPACT_ATOMS: atom_id res chain seq x y z
N MET A 1 -53.40 -42.84 2.92
CA MET A 1 -52.80 -42.23 4.12
C MET A 1 -51.34 -41.91 3.82
N LYS A 2 -51.00 -40.62 3.71
CA LYS A 2 -49.66 -40.13 3.32
C LYS A 2 -48.74 -40.17 4.54
N LYS A 3 -47.58 -40.84 4.45
CA LYS A 3 -46.53 -40.78 5.47
C LYS A 3 -45.45 -39.81 4.97
N SER A 4 -45.48 -38.58 5.50
CA SER A 4 -44.44 -37.59 5.28
C SER A 4 -43.23 -37.91 6.15
N THR A 5 -42.11 -38.24 5.52
CA THR A 5 -40.80 -38.31 6.17
C THR A 5 -40.16 -36.94 6.06
N LEU A 6 -40.00 -36.26 7.20
CA LEU A 6 -39.30 -34.98 7.34
C LEU A 6 -37.79 -35.20 7.23
N ILE A 7 -37.15 -34.57 6.25
CA ILE A 7 -35.70 -34.47 6.13
C ILE A 7 -35.28 -33.18 6.85
N LEU A 8 -34.53 -33.30 7.95
CA LEU A 8 -33.87 -32.16 8.59
C LEU A 8 -32.69 -31.72 7.72
N PHE A 9 -32.80 -30.55 7.10
CA PHE A 9 -31.65 -29.85 6.52
C PHE A 9 -30.89 -29.12 7.64
N GLY A 10 -29.68 -29.56 7.93
CA GLY A 10 -28.74 -28.82 8.78
C GLY A 10 -28.29 -27.55 8.06
N ALA A 11 -28.53 -26.39 8.66
CA ALA A 11 -28.09 -25.10 8.12
C ALA A 11 -26.56 -25.00 8.24
N VAL A 12 -25.85 -25.08 7.12
CA VAL A 12 -24.43 -24.71 7.04
C VAL A 12 -24.38 -23.18 6.99
N SER A 13 -23.99 -22.56 8.11
CA SER A 13 -23.73 -21.12 8.16
C SER A 13 -22.50 -20.80 7.33
N ALA A 14 -22.69 -20.40 6.07
CA ALA A 14 -21.62 -19.86 5.25
C ALA A 14 -21.25 -18.47 5.80
N PHE A 15 -20.09 -18.35 6.46
CA PHE A 15 -19.46 -17.05 6.71
C PHE A 15 -19.02 -16.49 5.37
N THR A 16 -19.81 -15.59 4.80
CA THR A 16 -19.42 -14.82 3.62
C THR A 16 -18.41 -13.76 4.06
N PHE A 17 -17.13 -13.99 3.80
CA PHE A 17 -16.14 -12.92 3.84
C PHE A 17 -16.44 -11.97 2.67
N ALA A 18 -16.99 -10.80 2.96
CA ALA A 18 -17.10 -9.73 1.97
C ALA A 18 -15.68 -9.17 1.71
N PRO A 19 -15.25 -9.03 0.44
CA PRO A 19 -14.00 -8.34 0.15
C PRO A 19 -14.10 -6.89 0.61
N ALA A 20 -13.01 -6.37 1.17
CA ALA A 20 -12.90 -4.96 1.55
C ALA A 20 -13.20 -4.05 0.35
N SER A 21 -13.98 -2.98 0.56
CA SER A 21 -14.18 -1.99 -0.49
C SER A 21 -13.03 -0.99 -0.52
N PHE A 22 -12.78 -0.37 -1.68
CA PHE A 22 -11.78 0.70 -1.80
C PHE A 22 -12.11 1.92 -0.91
N ALA A 23 -13.38 2.11 -0.54
CA ALA A 23 -13.80 3.18 0.36
C ALA A 23 -13.26 2.95 1.78
N ASP A 24 -13.31 1.71 2.28
CA ASP A 24 -12.85 1.35 3.62
C ASP A 24 -11.32 1.51 3.76
N ILE A 25 -10.59 1.21 2.69
CA ILE A 25 -9.12 1.41 2.63
C ILE A 25 -8.78 2.91 2.62
N ASN A 26 -9.53 3.74 1.89
CA ASN A 26 -9.31 5.18 1.88
C ASN A 26 -9.52 5.80 3.28
N ASP A 27 -10.53 5.32 4.02
CA ASP A 27 -10.77 5.75 5.39
C ASP A 27 -9.65 5.31 6.35
N ALA A 28 -9.13 4.09 6.18
CA ALA A 28 -7.94 3.66 6.91
C ALA A 28 -6.73 4.57 6.61
N LEU A 29 -6.60 5.06 5.38
CA LEU A 29 -5.50 5.88 4.87
C LEU A 29 -5.72 7.40 4.97
N GLN A 30 -6.73 7.87 5.71
CA GLN A 30 -6.95 9.30 5.91
C GLN A 30 -5.67 10.01 6.38
N ASN A 31 -5.39 11.17 5.78
CA ASN A 31 -4.21 12.00 6.01
C ASN A 31 -2.85 11.35 5.66
N ILE A 32 -2.79 10.24 4.92
CA ILE A 32 -1.52 9.56 4.58
C ILE A 32 -0.51 10.49 3.88
N CYS A 33 -0.98 11.40 3.01
CA CYS A 33 -0.11 12.38 2.36
C CYS A 33 0.53 13.34 3.35
N THR A 34 -0.23 13.82 4.34
CA THR A 34 0.27 14.71 5.39
C THR A 34 1.28 13.99 6.28
N ILE A 35 1.01 12.73 6.62
CA ILE A 35 1.92 11.87 7.40
C ILE A 35 3.26 11.71 6.66
N VAL A 36 3.22 11.39 5.36
CA VAL A 36 4.43 11.28 4.55
C VAL A 36 5.14 12.63 4.46
N LYS A 37 4.43 13.72 4.14
CA LYS A 37 5.03 15.06 4.04
C LYS A 37 5.79 15.46 5.31
N ASN A 38 5.19 15.19 6.48
CA ASN A 38 5.77 15.50 7.78
C ASN A 38 6.84 14.49 8.24
N ASP A 39 7.14 13.49 7.42
CA ASP A 39 8.07 12.40 7.69
C ASP A 39 7.77 11.60 8.98
N ASP A 40 6.48 11.48 9.33
CA ASP A 40 6.05 10.75 10.53
C ASP A 40 5.97 9.24 10.27
N LYS A 41 7.12 8.57 10.35
CA LYS A 41 7.21 7.11 10.19
C LYS A 41 6.35 6.35 11.20
N SER A 42 6.13 6.91 12.38
CA SER A 42 5.40 6.23 13.45
C SER A 42 3.92 6.09 13.11
N GLU A 43 3.30 7.17 12.61
CA GLU A 43 1.92 7.19 12.13
C GLU A 43 1.78 6.42 10.82
N LEU A 44 2.72 6.56 9.89
CA LEU A 44 2.74 5.78 8.65
C LEU A 44 2.70 4.28 8.95
N ARG A 45 3.53 3.82 9.88
CA ARG A 45 3.55 2.42 10.30
C ARG A 45 2.22 1.97 10.90
N LYS A 46 1.56 2.80 11.70
CA LYS A 46 0.24 2.48 12.28
C LYS A 46 -0.81 2.31 11.18
N LYS A 47 -0.85 3.25 10.22
CA LYS A 47 -1.77 3.22 9.08
C LYS A 47 -1.59 1.96 8.23
N MET A 48 -0.36 1.66 7.85
CA MET A 48 -0.04 0.46 7.07
C MET A 48 -0.38 -0.83 7.84
N ARG A 49 -0.17 -0.84 9.16
CA ARG A 49 -0.54 -2.00 10.00
C ARG A 49 -2.04 -2.20 10.06
N SER A 50 -2.84 -1.15 10.25
CA SER A 50 -4.32 -1.26 10.22
C SER A 50 -4.80 -1.82 8.87
N VAL A 51 -4.29 -1.32 7.75
CA VAL A 51 -4.65 -1.88 6.43
C VAL A 51 -4.28 -3.37 6.31
N GLN A 52 -3.13 -3.76 6.83
CA GLN A 52 -2.71 -5.16 6.84
C GLN A 52 -3.57 -6.04 7.76
N ASP A 53 -3.93 -5.55 8.94
CA ASP A 53 -4.68 -6.31 9.93
C ASP A 53 -6.16 -6.44 9.53
N ASP A 54 -6.76 -5.35 9.04
CA ASP A 54 -8.18 -5.26 8.71
C ASP A 54 -8.50 -5.87 7.34
N TYR A 55 -7.60 -5.72 6.36
CA TYR A 55 -7.86 -6.11 4.96
C TYR A 55 -6.90 -7.16 4.41
N ARG A 56 -5.87 -7.56 5.17
CA ARG A 56 -4.83 -8.51 4.73
C ARG A 56 -4.03 -8.03 3.51
N LEU A 57 -4.05 -6.74 3.23
CA LEU A 57 -3.31 -6.11 2.13
C LEU A 57 -1.95 -5.58 2.59
N ARG A 58 -0.97 -5.63 1.71
CA ARG A 58 0.38 -5.07 1.86
C ARG A 58 0.48 -3.77 1.06
N LEU A 59 1.55 -2.99 1.31
CA LEU A 59 1.74 -1.69 0.65
C LEU A 59 1.61 -1.79 -0.88
N GLY A 60 2.27 -2.77 -1.50
CA GLY A 60 2.23 -2.97 -2.96
C GLY A 60 0.83 -3.19 -3.52
N ASP A 61 -0.08 -3.81 -2.75
CA ASP A 61 -1.43 -4.15 -3.21
C ASP A 61 -2.31 -2.92 -3.44
N TYR A 62 -2.04 -1.81 -2.73
CA TYR A 62 -2.85 -0.58 -2.79
C TYR A 62 -2.04 0.68 -3.15
N TYR A 63 -0.71 0.58 -3.26
CA TYR A 63 0.19 1.70 -3.52
C TYR A 63 -0.18 2.50 -4.77
N SER A 64 -0.53 1.81 -5.86
CA SER A 64 -0.93 2.44 -7.13
C SER A 64 -2.27 3.19 -7.04
N GLY A 65 -3.10 2.88 -6.05
CA GLY A 65 -4.36 3.58 -5.79
C GLY A 65 -4.18 4.96 -5.16
N ILE A 66 -3.04 5.24 -4.53
CA ILE A 66 -2.81 6.46 -3.75
C ILE A 66 -2.08 7.51 -4.59
N SER A 67 -2.48 8.77 -4.48
CA SER A 67 -1.74 9.89 -5.05
C SER A 67 -1.68 11.06 -4.08
N CYS A 68 -0.49 11.64 -3.91
CA CYS A 68 -0.22 12.82 -3.10
C CYS A 68 0.42 13.87 -4.00
N GLY A 69 -0.25 15.00 -4.21
CA GLY A 69 0.24 16.06 -5.08
C GLY A 69 0.44 15.63 -6.55
N GLY A 70 -0.25 14.59 -7.01
CA GLY A 70 -0.08 14.01 -8.35
C GLY A 70 0.97 12.89 -8.43
N ASN A 71 1.76 12.69 -7.37
CA ASN A 71 2.80 11.66 -7.30
C ASN A 71 2.34 10.44 -6.49
N SER A 72 3.01 9.30 -6.71
CA SER A 72 2.92 8.15 -5.81
C SER A 72 3.57 8.47 -4.46
N LEU A 73 3.29 7.68 -3.42
CA LEU A 73 3.76 8.00 -2.07
C LEU A 73 5.29 8.08 -1.96
N ILE A 74 6.03 7.20 -2.63
CA ILE A 74 7.50 7.22 -2.54
C ILE A 74 8.08 8.38 -3.33
N ARG A 75 7.57 8.67 -4.53
CA ARG A 75 7.96 9.86 -5.29
C ARG A 75 7.68 11.15 -4.51
N TYR A 76 6.51 11.22 -3.88
CA TYR A 76 6.14 12.33 -3.01
C TYR A 76 7.09 12.46 -1.80
N ALA A 77 7.49 11.35 -1.18
CA ALA A 77 8.49 11.37 -0.11
C ALA A 77 9.87 11.86 -0.61
N MET A 78 10.28 11.46 -1.82
CA MET A 78 11.51 11.94 -2.44
C MET A 78 11.48 13.45 -2.70
N GLU A 79 10.37 13.98 -3.23
CA GLU A 79 10.20 15.43 -3.48
C GLU A 79 10.19 16.26 -2.19
N ASN A 80 9.62 15.74 -1.10
CA ASN A 80 9.53 16.45 0.18
C ASN A 80 10.74 16.20 1.10
N GLY A 81 11.69 15.35 0.70
CA GLY A 81 12.81 14.97 1.55
C GLY A 81 12.39 14.18 2.80
N SER A 82 11.28 13.46 2.73
CA SER A 82 10.70 12.66 3.81
C SER A 82 11.43 11.32 3.93
N VAL A 83 12.66 11.38 4.45
CA VAL A 83 13.60 10.25 4.45
C VAL A 83 13.10 9.05 5.24
N GLU A 84 12.55 9.25 6.44
CA GLU A 84 12.14 8.13 7.29
C GLU A 84 10.98 7.34 6.69
N THR A 85 9.96 8.05 6.23
CA THR A 85 8.75 7.48 5.62
C THR A 85 9.06 6.88 4.26
N GLY A 86 9.83 7.57 3.41
CA GLY A 86 10.27 7.06 2.11
C GLY A 86 11.06 5.77 2.23
N THR A 87 12.08 5.75 3.09
CA THR A 87 12.90 4.55 3.36
C THR A 87 12.06 3.41 3.93
N TYR A 88 11.13 3.72 4.82
CA TYR A 88 10.23 2.71 5.39
C TYR A 88 9.32 2.09 4.32
N MET A 89 8.78 2.89 3.39
CA MET A 89 7.95 2.39 2.30
C MET A 89 8.74 1.47 1.35
N ILE A 90 9.96 1.84 0.96
CA ILE A 90 10.84 0.97 0.16
C ILE A 90 11.02 -0.40 0.83
N LYS A 91 11.29 -0.42 2.15
CA LYS A 91 11.46 -1.66 2.92
C LYS A 91 10.19 -2.50 3.01
N LYS A 92 9.02 -1.91 2.83
CA LYS A 92 7.72 -2.58 2.91
C LYS A 92 7.18 -3.05 1.57
N MET A 93 7.72 -2.57 0.46
CA MET A 93 7.36 -3.05 -0.87
C MET A 93 8.09 -4.35 -1.22
N GLY A 94 7.43 -5.18 -2.04
CA GLY A 94 8.10 -6.27 -2.74
C GLY A 94 9.05 -5.73 -3.80
N ARG A 95 10.10 -6.48 -4.14
CA ARG A 95 11.03 -6.10 -5.21
C ARG A 95 10.29 -5.89 -6.54
N SER A 96 9.36 -6.79 -6.87
CA SER A 96 8.52 -6.68 -8.07
C SER A 96 7.68 -5.40 -8.11
N ASP A 97 7.18 -4.94 -6.96
CA ASP A 97 6.36 -3.73 -6.89
C ASP A 97 7.22 -2.47 -7.08
N LEU A 98 8.47 -2.49 -6.64
CA LEU A 98 9.43 -1.39 -6.84
C LEU A 98 9.95 -1.30 -8.28
N GLU A 99 10.03 -2.43 -8.96
CA GLU A 99 10.45 -2.53 -10.37
C GLU A 99 9.29 -2.27 -11.34
N ALA A 100 8.03 -2.36 -10.87
CA ALA A 100 6.86 -2.12 -11.69
C ALA A 100 6.79 -0.66 -12.18
N ALA A 101 6.25 -0.48 -13.39
CA ALA A 101 5.91 0.83 -13.91
C ALA A 101 4.76 1.45 -13.10
N GLU A 102 4.88 2.73 -12.75
CA GLU A 102 3.78 3.47 -12.11
C GLU A 102 2.78 3.99 -13.15
N LYS A 103 1.84 4.86 -12.75
CA LYS A 103 0.74 5.35 -13.60
C LYS A 103 1.20 6.03 -14.90
N ASP A 104 2.40 6.59 -14.90
CA ASP A 104 3.02 7.25 -16.05
C ASP A 104 3.82 6.30 -16.95
N GLY A 105 3.80 4.99 -16.65
CA GLY A 105 4.60 3.99 -17.37
C GLY A 105 6.07 3.97 -16.96
N MET A 106 6.49 4.78 -16.00
CA MET A 106 7.88 4.87 -15.56
C MET A 106 8.11 4.10 -14.25
N PRO A 107 9.11 3.22 -14.18
CA PRO A 107 9.47 2.56 -12.92
C PRO A 107 10.11 3.56 -11.96
N LEU A 108 10.00 3.28 -10.66
CA LEU A 108 10.45 4.21 -9.60
C LEU A 108 11.94 4.56 -9.72
N LYS A 109 12.80 3.59 -10.08
CA LYS A 109 14.25 3.82 -10.30
C LYS A 109 14.51 4.84 -11.40
N ALA A 110 13.86 4.68 -12.56
CA ALA A 110 14.05 5.59 -13.70
C ALA A 110 13.54 7.00 -13.38
N TRP A 111 12.41 7.10 -12.67
CA TRP A 111 11.90 8.40 -12.22
C TRP A 111 12.85 9.07 -11.22
N ALA A 112 13.36 8.31 -10.24
CA ALA A 112 14.29 8.84 -9.24
C ALA A 112 15.61 9.30 -9.86
N GLU A 113 16.10 8.61 -10.89
CA GLU A 113 17.26 9.03 -11.69
C GLU A 113 17.00 10.32 -12.47
N ALA A 114 15.90 10.38 -13.21
CA ALA A 114 15.53 11.54 -14.01
C ALA A 114 15.31 12.82 -13.18
N ASN A 115 14.92 12.67 -11.90
CA ASN A 115 14.62 13.79 -11.00
C ASN A 115 15.72 14.04 -9.94
N GLY A 116 16.89 13.40 -10.07
CA GLY A 116 18.04 13.67 -9.20
C GLY A 116 17.93 13.12 -7.77
N HIS A 117 17.07 12.15 -7.53
CA HIS A 117 16.84 11.55 -6.22
C HIS A 117 17.70 10.32 -5.91
N MET A 118 18.51 9.83 -6.85
CA MET A 118 19.32 8.60 -6.65
C MET A 118 20.39 8.74 -5.57
N ALA A 119 20.94 9.95 -5.37
CA ALA A 119 21.90 10.21 -4.31
C ALA A 119 21.26 10.42 -2.92
N SER A 120 19.92 10.50 -2.85
CA SER A 120 19.21 10.64 -1.57
C SER A 120 19.22 9.33 -0.78
N PRO A 121 19.03 9.35 0.55
CA PRO A 121 18.89 8.14 1.34
C PRO A 121 17.80 7.18 0.84
N ILE A 122 16.69 7.74 0.32
CA ILE A 122 15.59 6.94 -0.24
C ILE A 122 16.03 6.27 -1.56
N GLY A 123 16.75 7.00 -2.42
CA GLY A 123 17.28 6.48 -3.68
C GLY A 123 18.32 5.38 -3.46
N GLN A 124 19.20 5.54 -2.46
CA GLN A 124 20.17 4.51 -2.08
C GLN A 124 19.49 3.25 -1.51
N GLU A 125 18.46 3.41 -0.68
CA GLU A 125 17.66 2.27 -0.19
C GLU A 125 16.93 1.58 -1.35
N LEU A 126 16.40 2.33 -2.31
CA LEU A 126 15.77 1.77 -3.51
C LEU A 126 16.75 0.90 -4.29
N LEU A 127 17.95 1.41 -4.58
CA LEU A 127 19.01 0.63 -5.26
C LEU A 127 19.35 -0.64 -4.49
N ALA A 128 19.58 -0.54 -3.18
CA ALA A 128 19.89 -1.69 -2.33
C ALA A 128 18.79 -2.76 -2.32
N ARG A 129 17.56 -2.41 -2.70
CA ARG A 129 16.42 -3.32 -2.70
C ARG A 129 16.21 -4.02 -4.05
N ILE A 130 16.59 -3.38 -5.15
CA ILE A 130 16.30 -3.84 -6.53
C ILE A 130 17.53 -4.24 -7.34
N ASP A 131 18.73 -3.83 -6.94
CA ASP A 131 19.97 -4.34 -7.54
C ASP A 131 20.29 -5.72 -6.93
#